data_AF-X1AED9-F1
#
_entry.id   AF-X1AED9-F1
#
_cell.length_a   1.000
_cell.length_b   1.000
_cell.length_c   1.000
_cell.angle_alpha   90.00
_cell.angle_beta   90.00
_cell.angle_gamma   90.00
#
_symmetry.space_group_name_H-M   'P 1'
#
loop_
_entity.id
_entity.type
_entity.pdbx_description
1 polymer ?
#
loop_
_entity_poly.entity_id
_entity_poly.type
_entity_poly.pdbx_seq_one_letter_code
_entity_poly.pdbx_strand_id
1 'polypeptide(L)'
;MSNRKTILEHYLTDSITFIKNGQHLVIHIDSLYNDKEKINKKLMQKYNLSFRELELTIRKFLGELTAKIVRNSPARNLILTGGDIALGVCSALGIKNLNIVDELLPGIPLSTANLKNFNLKIVTKAGGFGEKDTLFKLIKKLTDWR
;
A
#
# COMPACT_ATOMS: atom_id res chain seq x y z
N MET A 1 -19.43 -10.20 -10.43
CA MET A 1 -18.81 -8.85 -10.49
C MET A 1 -19.31 -7.88 -9.41
N SER A 2 -20.55 -8.00 -8.90
CA SER A 2 -21.13 -7.10 -7.88
C SER A 2 -20.30 -6.96 -6.58
N ASN A 3 -19.85 -8.08 -5.98
CA ASN A 3 -19.25 -8.05 -4.65
C ASN A 3 -17.88 -7.31 -4.54
N ARG A 4 -16.98 -7.43 -5.53
CA ARG A 4 -15.65 -6.79 -5.47
C ARG A 4 -15.76 -5.26 -5.44
N LYS A 5 -16.64 -4.70 -6.28
CA LYS A 5 -16.83 -3.26 -6.38
C LYS A 5 -17.39 -2.72 -5.05
N THR A 6 -18.38 -3.39 -4.48
CA THR A 6 -18.94 -3.05 -3.17
C THR A 6 -17.88 -3.10 -2.07
N ILE A 7 -17.07 -4.15 -2.00
CA ILE A 7 -15.97 -4.26 -1.02
C ILE A 7 -14.96 -3.12 -1.19
N LEU A 8 -14.59 -2.81 -2.42
CA LEU A 8 -13.66 -1.73 -2.71
C LEU A 8 -14.23 -0.36 -2.32
N GLU A 9 -15.50 -0.10 -2.60
CA GLU A 9 -16.19 1.14 -2.24
C GLU A 9 -16.33 1.29 -0.72
N HIS A 10 -16.61 0.18 -0.02
CA HIS A 10 -16.65 0.16 1.45
C HIS A 10 -15.29 0.55 2.04
N TYR A 11 -14.21 -0.17 1.69
CA TYR A 11 -12.87 0.18 2.19
C TYR A 11 -12.42 1.57 1.79
N LEU A 12 -12.77 2.05 0.60
CA LEU A 12 -12.46 3.39 0.15
C LEU A 12 -13.13 4.45 1.04
N THR A 13 -14.42 4.26 1.34
CA THR A 13 -15.21 5.20 2.15
C THR A 13 -14.64 5.31 3.56
N ASP A 14 -14.36 4.17 4.19
CA ASP A 14 -13.78 4.11 5.53
C ASP A 14 -12.39 4.75 5.55
N SER A 15 -11.54 4.41 4.57
CA SER A 15 -10.19 4.94 4.44
C SER A 15 -10.18 6.47 4.31
N ILE A 16 -11.04 7.03 3.46
CA ILE A 16 -11.15 8.48 3.28
C ILE A 16 -11.62 9.14 4.58
N THR A 17 -12.55 8.52 5.30
CA THR A 17 -13.07 9.03 6.56
C THR A 17 -11.96 9.12 7.62
N PHE A 18 -11.21 8.03 7.83
CA PHE A 18 -10.09 8.01 8.77
C PHE A 18 -9.01 9.05 8.42
N ILE A 19 -8.64 9.16 7.14
CA ILE A 19 -7.63 10.14 6.69
C ILE A 19 -8.11 11.58 6.90
N LYS A 20 -9.38 11.88 6.61
CA LYS A 20 -9.96 13.22 6.83
C LYS A 20 -10.02 13.60 8.31
N ASN A 21 -10.12 12.61 9.19
CA ASN A 21 -10.06 12.80 10.64
C ASN A 21 -8.62 12.92 11.19
N GLY A 22 -7.62 13.02 10.31
CA GLY A 22 -6.22 13.18 10.71
C GLY A 22 -5.56 11.89 11.19
N GLN A 23 -6.17 10.72 10.97
CA GLN A 23 -5.63 9.44 11.44
C GLN A 23 -4.67 8.83 10.41
N HIS A 24 -3.66 8.12 10.92
CA HIS A 24 -2.85 7.25 10.09
C HIS A 24 -3.63 5.99 9.71
N LEU A 25 -3.54 5.58 8.45
CA LEU A 25 -4.23 4.41 7.91
C LEU A 25 -3.20 3.33 7.54
N VAL A 26 -3.42 2.12 8.03
CA VAL A 26 -2.65 0.93 7.64
C VAL A 26 -3.60 -0.04 6.93
N ILE A 27 -3.24 -0.42 5.71
CA ILE A 27 -3.93 -1.46 4.94
C ILE A 27 -2.95 -2.61 4.77
N HIS A 28 -3.29 -3.77 5.30
CA HIS A 28 -2.47 -4.97 5.16
C HIS A 28 -3.35 -6.21 5.02
N ILE A 29 -2.74 -7.28 4.53
CA ILE A 29 -3.34 -8.61 4.55
C ILE A 29 -2.99 -9.20 5.90
N ASP A 30 -3.98 -9.79 6.57
CA ASP A 30 -3.73 -10.54 7.80
C ASP A 30 -3.12 -11.90 7.45
N SER A 31 -1.78 -11.96 7.44
CA SER A 31 -1.05 -13.18 7.12
C SER A 31 -1.23 -14.28 8.17
N LEU A 32 -1.35 -13.90 9.45
CA LEU A 32 -1.54 -14.87 10.54
C LEU A 32 -2.91 -15.55 10.40
N TYR A 33 -3.95 -14.76 10.16
CA TYR A 33 -5.28 -15.29 9.89
C TYR A 33 -5.30 -16.12 8.61
N ASN A 34 -4.65 -15.65 7.55
CA ASN A 34 -4.56 -16.36 6.27
C ASN A 34 -3.90 -17.75 6.43
N ASP A 35 -2.77 -17.82 7.13
CA ASP A 35 -2.04 -19.07 7.36
C ASP A 35 -2.83 -20.04 8.23
N LYS A 36 -3.41 -19.54 9.34
CA LYS A 36 -4.25 -20.32 10.24
C LYS A 36 -5.44 -20.95 9.50
N GLU A 37 -6.13 -20.15 8.69
CA GLU A 37 -7.33 -20.58 7.97
C GLU A 37 -7.02 -21.18 6.60
N LYS A 38 -5.75 -21.24 6.19
CA LYS A 38 -5.26 -21.70 4.89
C LYS A 38 -6.01 -21.03 3.73
N ILE A 39 -6.29 -19.72 3.84
CA ILE A 39 -7.17 -19.00 2.89
C ILE A 39 -6.57 -19.03 1.49
N ASN A 40 -5.29 -18.73 1.34
CA ASN A 40 -4.60 -18.80 0.04
C ASN A 40 -4.78 -20.17 -0.62
N LYS A 41 -4.57 -21.27 0.13
CA LYS A 41 -4.74 -22.63 -0.39
C LYS A 41 -6.17 -22.89 -0.85
N LYS A 42 -7.16 -22.51 -0.02
CA LYS A 42 -8.58 -22.66 -0.34
C LYS A 42 -8.97 -21.86 -1.58
N LEU A 43 -8.48 -20.63 -1.72
CA LEU A 43 -8.76 -19.77 -2.88
C LEU A 43 -8.10 -20.30 -4.15
N MET A 44 -6.83 -20.71 -4.09
CA MET A 44 -6.12 -21.29 -5.23
C MET A 44 -6.84 -22.53 -5.76
N GLN A 45 -7.29 -23.42 -4.87
CA GLN A 45 -8.06 -24.61 -5.26
C GLN A 45 -9.44 -24.25 -5.83
N LYS A 46 -10.20 -23.38 -5.14
CA LYS A 46 -11.57 -23.02 -5.53
C LYS A 46 -11.63 -22.31 -6.89
N TYR A 47 -10.66 -21.46 -7.18
CA TYR A 47 -10.62 -20.65 -8.39
C TYR A 47 -9.62 -21.16 -9.44
N ASN A 48 -9.00 -22.32 -9.19
CA ASN A 48 -7.95 -22.90 -10.03
C ASN A 48 -6.84 -21.89 -10.38
N LEU A 49 -6.35 -21.18 -9.37
CA LEU A 49 -5.31 -20.15 -9.52
C LEU A 49 -3.97 -20.72 -9.07
N SER A 50 -2.92 -20.36 -9.81
CA SER A 50 -1.56 -20.41 -9.31
C SER A 50 -1.34 -19.39 -8.17
N PHE A 51 -0.28 -19.60 -7.39
CA PHE A 51 0.13 -18.65 -6.37
C PHE A 51 0.40 -17.26 -6.96
N ARG A 52 1.04 -17.20 -8.14
CA ARG A 52 1.33 -15.93 -8.81
C ARG A 52 0.08 -15.18 -9.25
N GLU A 53 -0.95 -15.87 -9.74
CA GLU A 53 -2.22 -15.23 -10.12
C GLU A 53 -2.97 -14.67 -8.91
N LEU A 54 -2.90 -15.37 -7.77
CA LEU A 54 -3.44 -14.88 -6.51
C LEU A 54 -2.69 -13.62 -6.05
N GLU A 55 -1.36 -13.62 -6.07
CA GLU A 55 -0.54 -12.43 -5.76
C GLU A 55 -0.88 -11.24 -6.66
N LEU A 56 -1.00 -11.47 -7.98
CA LEU A 56 -1.35 -10.42 -8.94
C LEU A 56 -2.76 -9.86 -8.68
N THR A 57 -3.69 -10.72 -8.26
CA THR A 57 -5.05 -10.30 -7.89
C THR A 57 -5.04 -9.38 -6.67
N ILE A 58 -4.30 -9.78 -5.63
CA ILE A 58 -4.11 -8.99 -4.40
C ILE A 58 -3.44 -7.66 -4.72
N ARG A 59 -2.32 -7.69 -5.47
CA ARG A 59 -1.58 -6.52 -5.91
C ARG A 59 -2.48 -5.54 -6.65
N LYS A 60 -3.29 -6.02 -7.60
CA LYS A 60 -4.22 -5.18 -8.38
C LYS A 60 -5.27 -4.53 -7.49
N PHE A 61 -5.82 -5.28 -6.53
CA PHE A 61 -6.80 -4.74 -5.58
C PHE A 61 -6.20 -3.64 -4.70
N LEU A 62 -5.06 -3.91 -4.05
CA LEU A 62 -4.40 -2.93 -3.18
C LEU A 62 -3.93 -1.71 -3.97
N GLY A 63 -3.35 -1.90 -5.17
CA GLY A 63 -2.98 -0.80 -6.05
C GLY A 63 -4.17 0.10 -6.41
N GLU A 64 -5.31 -0.50 -6.81
CA GLU A 64 -6.52 0.25 -7.15
C GLU A 64 -7.08 1.01 -5.93
N LEU A 65 -7.18 0.35 -4.77
CA LEU A 65 -7.67 0.94 -3.54
C LEU A 65 -6.80 2.12 -3.11
N THR A 66 -5.47 1.94 -3.03
CA THR A 66 -4.54 3.01 -2.67
C THR A 66 -4.60 4.17 -3.66
N ALA A 67 -4.66 3.90 -4.97
CA ALA A 67 -4.76 4.95 -5.97
C ALA A 67 -6.04 5.78 -5.83
N LYS A 68 -7.18 5.13 -5.51
CA LYS A 68 -8.44 5.83 -5.23
C LYS A 68 -8.36 6.62 -3.93
N ILE A 69 -7.77 6.08 -2.87
CA ILE A 69 -7.59 6.82 -1.60
C ILE A 69 -6.76 8.08 -1.83
N VAL A 70 -5.60 7.97 -2.48
CA VAL A 70 -4.69 9.09 -2.74
C VAL A 70 -5.37 10.18 -3.59
N ARG A 71 -6.16 9.80 -4.60
CA ARG A 71 -6.85 10.76 -5.48
C ARG A 71 -8.04 11.45 -4.81
N ASN A 72 -8.65 10.85 -3.80
CA ASN A 72 -9.90 11.33 -3.18
C ASN A 72 -9.73 11.76 -1.70
N SER A 73 -8.49 11.95 -1.25
CA SER A 73 -8.18 12.34 0.13
C SER A 73 -6.97 13.29 0.18
N PRO A 74 -6.73 13.95 1.32
CA PRO A 74 -5.53 14.75 1.54
C PRO A 74 -4.25 13.92 1.77
N ALA A 75 -4.26 12.60 1.61
CA ALA A 75 -3.05 11.77 1.80
C ALA A 75 -1.93 12.15 0.82
N ARG A 76 -0.77 12.57 1.35
CA ARG A 76 0.43 12.93 0.57
C ARG A 76 1.68 12.15 0.96
N ASN A 77 1.57 11.25 1.92
CA ASN A 77 2.64 10.41 2.44
C ASN A 77 2.21 8.95 2.33
N LEU A 78 3.00 8.12 1.65
CA LEU A 78 2.79 6.67 1.58
C LEU A 78 4.01 5.94 2.13
N ILE A 79 3.76 4.88 2.90
CA ILE A 79 4.76 3.88 3.26
C ILE A 79 4.32 2.56 2.64
N LEU A 80 5.13 2.02 1.73
CA LEU A 80 4.85 0.82 0.98
C LEU A 80 5.83 -0.28 1.40
N THR A 81 5.32 -1.41 1.87
CA THR A 81 6.13 -2.57 2.28
C THR A 81 5.95 -3.73 1.32
N GLY A 82 7.07 -4.27 0.81
CA GLY A 82 7.11 -5.31 -0.21
C GLY A 82 7.17 -4.74 -1.64
N GLY A 83 8.05 -5.31 -2.46
CA GLY A 83 8.31 -4.82 -3.82
C GLY A 83 7.10 -4.91 -4.75
N ASP A 84 6.37 -6.02 -4.71
CA ASP A 84 5.18 -6.21 -5.55
C ASP A 84 4.06 -5.21 -5.22
N ILE A 85 3.88 -4.89 -3.93
CA ILE A 85 2.90 -3.87 -3.50
C ILE A 85 3.33 -2.49 -3.99
N ALA A 86 4.60 -2.12 -3.78
CA ALA A 86 5.13 -0.85 -4.25
C ALA A 86 4.94 -0.67 -5.77
N LEU A 87 5.26 -1.70 -6.55
CA LEU A 87 5.06 -1.72 -8.00
C LEU A 87 3.58 -1.61 -8.39
N GLY A 88 2.70 -2.36 -7.72
CA GLY A 88 1.26 -2.32 -7.95
C GLY A 88 0.65 -0.93 -7.72
N VAL A 89 1.02 -0.29 -6.62
CA VAL A 89 0.57 1.07 -6.26
C VAL A 89 1.10 2.10 -7.25
N CYS A 90 2.40 2.08 -7.56
CA CYS A 90 3.00 3.01 -8.53
C CYS A 90 2.33 2.88 -9.91
N SER A 91 2.14 1.64 -10.38
CA SER A 91 1.44 1.36 -11.64
C SER A 91 0.01 1.91 -11.65
N ALA A 92 -0.77 1.68 -10.58
CA ALA A 92 -2.15 2.16 -10.47
C ALA A 92 -2.27 3.70 -10.36
N LEU A 93 -1.26 4.34 -9.77
CA LEU A 93 -1.15 5.80 -9.71
C LEU A 93 -0.67 6.41 -11.04
N GLY A 94 -0.10 5.62 -11.95
CA GLY A 94 0.51 6.08 -13.19
C GLY A 94 1.92 6.66 -12.99
N ILE A 95 2.58 6.30 -11.88
CA ILE A 95 3.94 6.72 -11.56
C ILE A 95 4.91 5.86 -12.35
N LYS A 96 5.71 6.50 -13.21
CA LYS A 96 6.75 5.83 -14.01
C LYS A 96 8.11 5.85 -13.32
N ASN A 97 8.41 6.93 -12.59
CA ASN A 97 9.69 7.17 -11.98
C ASN A 97 9.49 7.65 -10.53
N LEU A 98 10.41 7.26 -9.66
CA LEU A 98 10.54 7.77 -8.29
C LEU A 98 11.85 8.55 -8.19
N ASN A 99 11.78 9.78 -7.69
CA ASN A 99 12.97 10.58 -7.43
C ASN A 99 13.38 10.33 -5.98
N ILE A 100 14.47 9.60 -5.75
CA ILE A 100 15.01 9.38 -4.40
C ILE A 100 15.55 10.73 -3.91
N VAL A 101 15.09 11.17 -2.74
CA VAL A 101 15.46 12.46 -2.15
C VAL A 101 16.17 12.32 -0.81
N ASP A 102 16.00 11.18 -0.12
CA ASP A 102 16.59 10.94 1.19
C ASP A 102 16.58 9.43 1.53
N GLU A 103 17.23 9.06 2.61
CA GLU A 103 17.20 7.74 3.24
C GLU A 103 16.78 7.89 4.72
N LEU A 104 15.52 7.55 5.02
CA LEU A 104 14.98 7.79 6.37
C LEU A 104 15.58 6.84 7.42
N LEU A 105 15.88 5.61 7.00
CA LEU A 105 16.53 4.56 7.75
C LEU A 105 17.44 3.78 6.78
N PRO A 106 18.51 3.12 7.25
CA PRO A 106 19.40 2.34 6.38
C PRO A 106 18.60 1.40 5.49
N GLY A 107 18.83 1.43 4.17
CA GLY A 107 18.13 0.61 3.18
C GLY A 107 16.66 0.97 2.93
N ILE A 108 16.16 2.08 3.48
CA ILE A 108 14.75 2.52 3.34
C ILE A 108 14.71 3.94 2.77
N PRO A 109 14.64 4.07 1.43
CA PRO A 109 14.63 5.37 0.76
C PRO A 109 13.29 6.09 0.94
N LEU A 110 13.38 7.42 1.00
CA LEU A 110 12.28 8.33 0.72
C LEU A 110 12.42 8.83 -0.71
N SER A 111 11.33 8.71 -1.46
CA SER A 111 11.22 9.23 -2.82
C SER A 111 10.06 10.19 -2.94
N THR A 112 10.10 11.01 -4.00
CA THR A 112 8.98 11.84 -4.44
C THR A 112 8.50 11.42 -5.82
N ALA A 113 7.20 11.55 -6.05
CA ALA A 113 6.58 11.37 -7.36
C ALA A 113 5.61 12.53 -7.64
N ASN A 114 5.77 13.16 -8.80
CA ASN A 114 4.86 14.22 -9.24
C ASN A 114 3.64 13.58 -9.88
N LEU A 115 2.47 13.77 -9.25
CA LEU A 115 1.17 13.53 -9.85
C LEU A 115 0.63 14.86 -10.37
N LYS A 116 -0.32 14.83 -11.31
CA LYS A 116 -0.80 16.02 -12.04
C LYS A 116 -0.99 17.28 -11.16
N ASN A 117 -1.56 17.11 -9.98
CA ASN A 117 -1.98 18.23 -9.12
C ASN A 117 -1.23 18.30 -7.78
N PHE A 118 -0.34 17.34 -7.48
CA PHE A 118 0.35 17.27 -6.19
C PHE A 118 1.55 16.33 -6.22
N ASN A 119 2.47 16.56 -5.30
CA ASN A 119 3.61 15.68 -5.07
C ASN A 119 3.27 14.66 -3.99
N LEU A 120 3.71 13.41 -4.20
CA LEU A 120 3.51 12.30 -3.30
C LEU A 120 4.86 11.88 -2.73
N LYS A 121 4.99 11.89 -1.41
CA LYS A 121 6.13 11.30 -0.69
C LYS A 121 5.88 9.79 -0.55
N ILE A 122 6.84 8.99 -0.98
CA ILE A 122 6.75 7.53 -0.99
C ILE A 122 7.99 6.96 -0.31
N VAL A 123 7.77 6.24 0.77
CA VAL A 123 8.78 5.42 1.42
C VAL A 123 8.57 3.97 0.97
N THR A 124 9.60 3.32 0.46
CA THR A 124 9.54 1.89 0.10
C THR A 124 10.43 1.08 1.01
N LYS A 125 9.90 -0.02 1.56
CA LYS A 125 10.65 -0.96 2.40
C LYS A 125 10.56 -2.36 1.80
N ALA A 126 11.69 -3.04 1.67
CA ALA A 126 11.69 -4.45 1.29
C ALA A 126 10.98 -5.33 2.34
N GLY A 127 10.43 -6.46 1.90
CA GLY A 127 9.84 -7.47 2.81
C GLY A 127 10.91 -8.00 3.77
N GLY A 128 10.57 -8.22 5.03
CA GLY A 128 11.50 -8.73 6.05
C GLY A 128 12.60 -7.77 6.51
N PHE A 129 12.66 -6.55 5.95
CA PHE A 129 13.71 -5.57 6.29
C PHE A 129 13.32 -4.65 7.45
N GLY A 130 14.29 -4.28 8.30
CA GLY A 130 14.12 -3.40 9.46
C GLY A 130 13.70 -4.09 10.76
N GLU A 131 13.80 -3.35 11.87
CA GLU A 131 13.43 -3.79 13.22
C GLU A 131 11.93 -3.64 13.53
N LYS A 132 11.49 -4.19 14.67
CA LYS A 132 10.08 -4.16 15.14
C LYS A 132 9.47 -2.76 15.22
N ASP A 133 10.29 -1.73 15.46
CA ASP A 133 9.86 -0.34 15.59
C ASP A 133 10.03 0.49 14.30
N THR A 134 10.42 -0.14 13.19
CA THR A 134 10.71 0.53 11.92
C THR A 134 9.55 1.37 11.42
N LEU A 135 8.33 0.83 11.41
CA LEU A 135 7.16 1.57 10.91
C LEU A 135 6.90 2.84 11.74
N PHE A 136 7.05 2.76 13.06
CA PHE A 136 6.90 3.91 13.95
C PHE A 136 7.97 4.98 13.70
N LYS A 137 9.23 4.57 13.57
CA LYS A 137 10.34 5.46 13.20
C LYS A 137 10.11 6.15 11.86
N LEU A 138 9.62 5.41 10.87
CA LEU A 138 9.31 5.96 9.54
C LEU A 138 8.17 6.98 9.58
N ILE A 139 7.08 6.69 10.30
CA ILE A 139 5.96 7.64 10.45
C ILE A 139 6.45 8.93 11.10
N LYS A 140 7.22 8.85 12.19
CA LYS A 140 7.78 10.02 12.86
C LYS A 140 8.67 10.83 11.92
N LYS A 141 9.68 10.19 11.33
CA LYS A 141 10.61 10.85 10.40
C LYS A 141 9.92 11.49 9.21
N LEU A 142 8.95 10.79 8.60
CA LEU A 142 8.23 11.29 7.43
C LEU A 142 7.30 12.46 7.76
N THR A 143 6.75 12.50 8.97
CA THR A 143 5.93 13.61 9.47
C THR A 143 6.77 14.85 9.73
N ASP A 144 7.99 14.66 10.24
CA ASP A 144 8.93 15.75 10.54
C ASP A 144 9.73 16.20 9.30
N TRP A 145 9.67 15.44 8.20
CA TRP A 145 10.43 15.72 6.97
C TRP A 145 9.87 16.91 6.20
N ARG A 146 10.71 17.93 6.01
CA ARG A 146 10.38 19.19 5.31
C ARG A 146 10.79 19.12 3.85
#